data_AF-A0A0N0JU86-F1
#
_entry.id   AF-A0A0N0JU86-F1
#
_cell.length_a   1.000
_cell.length_b   1.000
_cell.length_c   1.000
_cell.angle_alpha   90.00
_cell.angle_beta   90.00
_cell.angle_gamma   90.00
#
_symmetry.space_group_name_H-M   'P 1'
#
loop_
_entity.id
_entity.type
_entity.pdbx_description
1 polymer ?
#
loop_
_entity_poly.entity_id
_entity_poly.type
_entity_poly.pdbx_seq_one_letter_code
_entity_poly.pdbx_strand_id
1 'polypeptide(L)'
;MRAPIFAEAMNALFPTYKITNVRRIAAFLGQTIIESNGFANLEEDLNYRAGTVTRIFGNRLPADGSRAEDYAHNPEKLANMAYSNRYGNGDAASGDGWRYRGRGLIQTTFKDNYAAVERETKLGVLSNPDLLLQPYNAVWSACVFWKQTELNRLADANNIKDLTKRVNSARLHLEERVSCTERAHRVLARALGWTRR
;
A
#
# COMPACT_ATOMS: atom_id res chain seq x y z
N MET A 1 2.04 -4.15 20.50
CA MET A 1 1.38 -3.11 19.67
C MET A 1 2.47 -2.32 18.96
N ARG A 2 2.53 -2.30 17.62
CA ARG A 2 3.59 -1.63 16.83
C ARG A 2 3.38 -0.11 16.65
N ALA A 3 2.37 0.47 17.31
CA ALA A 3 1.98 1.86 17.09
C ALA A 3 3.12 2.90 17.29
N PRO A 4 4.00 2.78 18.31
CA PRO A 4 5.08 3.76 18.51
C PRO A 4 6.06 3.84 17.34
N ILE A 5 6.49 2.69 16.79
CA ILE A 5 7.51 2.66 15.73
C ILE A 5 7.00 3.25 14.40
N PHE A 6 5.70 3.10 14.10
CA PHE A 6 5.10 3.76 12.94
C PHE A 6 5.00 5.28 13.15
N ALA A 7 4.64 5.73 14.35
CA ALA A 7 4.56 7.16 14.66
C ALA A 7 5.95 7.83 14.58
N GLU A 8 6.99 7.18 15.08
CA GLU A 8 8.38 7.65 14.96
C GLU A 8 8.80 7.79 13.49
N ALA A 9 8.55 6.77 12.68
CA ALA A 9 8.84 6.81 11.25
C ALA A 9 8.08 7.94 10.53
N MET A 10 6.78 8.10 10.83
CA MET A 10 5.95 9.17 10.28
C MET A 10 6.50 10.54 10.66
N ASN A 11 6.84 10.77 11.94
CA ASN A 11 7.41 12.03 12.41
C ASN A 11 8.74 12.36 11.71
N ALA A 12 9.58 11.35 11.44
CA ALA A 12 10.84 11.53 10.73
C ALA A 12 10.64 11.85 9.24
N LEU A 13 9.68 11.19 8.58
CA LEU A 13 9.54 11.25 7.12
C LEU A 13 8.59 12.34 6.63
N PHE A 14 7.55 12.66 7.38
CA PHE A 14 6.51 13.61 6.95
C PHE A 14 7.03 15.00 6.57
N PRO A 15 8.02 15.60 7.25
CA PRO A 15 8.60 16.87 6.83
C PRO A 15 9.18 16.82 5.40
N THR A 16 9.95 15.77 5.07
CA THR A 16 10.56 15.55 3.75
C THR A 16 9.50 15.47 2.64
N TYR A 17 8.38 14.80 2.92
CA TYR A 17 7.27 14.62 1.98
C TYR A 17 6.19 15.72 2.08
N LYS A 18 6.43 16.75 2.89
CA LYS A 18 5.51 17.86 3.15
C LYS A 18 4.12 17.41 3.64
N ILE A 19 4.05 16.31 4.38
CA ILE A 19 2.82 15.80 5.02
C ILE A 19 2.71 16.40 6.44
N THR A 20 2.70 17.73 6.53
CA THR A 20 2.98 18.43 7.80
C THR A 20 1.76 19.09 8.44
N ASN A 21 0.68 19.33 7.68
CA ASN A 21 -0.55 19.92 8.23
C ASN A 21 -1.53 18.82 8.70
N VAL A 22 -2.45 19.21 9.59
CA VAL A 22 -3.43 18.30 10.18
C VAL A 22 -4.22 17.51 9.13
N ARG A 23 -4.65 18.16 8.04
CA ARG A 23 -5.44 17.51 6.99
C ARG A 23 -4.65 16.43 6.26
N ARG A 24 -3.40 16.72 5.88
CA ARG A 24 -2.49 15.79 5.20
C ARG A 24 -2.17 14.59 6.08
N ILE A 25 -1.81 14.82 7.34
CA ILE A 25 -1.51 13.75 8.30
C ILE A 25 -2.75 12.89 8.53
N ALA A 26 -3.91 13.51 8.77
CA ALA A 26 -5.16 12.79 9.00
C ALA A 26 -5.57 11.94 7.79
N ALA A 27 -5.45 12.48 6.58
CA ALA A 27 -5.77 11.75 5.36
C ALA A 27 -4.78 10.60 5.10
N PHE A 28 -3.48 10.80 5.36
CA PHE A 28 -2.49 9.73 5.28
C PHE A 28 -2.86 8.57 6.21
N LEU A 29 -3.07 8.88 7.49
CA LEU A 29 -3.48 7.90 8.51
C LEU A 29 -4.79 7.18 8.12
N GLY A 30 -5.79 7.93 7.66
CA GLY A 30 -7.09 7.38 7.30
C GLY A 30 -7.06 6.41 6.12
N GLN A 31 -6.11 6.58 5.19
CA GLN A 31 -5.89 5.60 4.12
C GLN A 31 -5.06 4.42 4.60
N THR A 32 -3.89 4.68 5.19
CA THR A 32 -2.95 3.62 5.55
C THR A 32 -3.49 2.69 6.62
N ILE A 33 -4.35 3.18 7.52
CA ILE A 33 -4.98 2.33 8.53
C ILE A 33 -5.92 1.28 7.91
N ILE A 34 -6.58 1.61 6.80
CA ILE A 34 -7.47 0.67 6.09
C ILE A 34 -6.65 -0.30 5.26
N GLU A 35 -5.67 0.21 4.48
CA GLU A 35 -4.82 -0.63 3.61
C GLU A 35 -3.98 -1.65 4.38
N SER A 36 -3.57 -1.33 5.61
CA SER A 36 -2.69 -2.18 6.42
C SER A 36 -3.41 -2.94 7.54
N ASN A 37 -4.75 -2.97 7.54
CA ASN A 37 -5.56 -3.55 8.60
C ASN A 37 -5.12 -3.07 10.01
N GLY A 38 -5.14 -1.75 10.23
CA GLY A 38 -4.74 -1.17 11.49
C GLY A 38 -3.24 -1.21 11.76
N PHE A 39 -2.40 -1.16 10.72
CA PHE A 39 -0.95 -1.31 10.80
C PHE A 39 -0.49 -2.71 11.26
N ALA A 40 -1.36 -3.71 11.14
CA ALA A 40 -1.07 -5.10 11.50
C ALA A 40 -0.41 -5.87 10.34
N ASN A 41 -0.79 -5.56 9.10
CA ASN A 41 -0.38 -6.29 7.91
C ASN A 41 0.51 -5.41 7.03
N LEU A 42 1.69 -5.92 6.70
CA LEU A 42 2.66 -5.26 5.81
C LEU A 42 2.97 -6.11 4.58
N GLU A 43 2.27 -7.22 4.39
CA GLU A 43 2.45 -8.16 3.30
C GLU A 43 1.09 -8.65 2.84
N GLU A 44 0.91 -8.83 1.54
CA GLU A 44 -0.29 -9.49 1.02
C GLU A 44 -0.28 -10.99 1.32
N ASP A 45 -1.46 -11.53 1.64
CA ASP A 45 -1.66 -12.97 1.72
C ASP A 45 -2.21 -13.47 0.38
N LEU A 46 -1.52 -14.45 -0.19
CA LEU A 46 -1.88 -15.11 -1.45
C LEU A 46 -2.20 -16.60 -1.25
N ASN A 47 -2.37 -17.04 0.00
CA ASN A 47 -2.73 -18.41 0.32
C ASN A 47 -4.24 -18.65 0.17
N TYR A 48 -4.69 -18.78 -1.08
CA TYR A 48 -6.10 -18.93 -1.41
C TYR A 48 -6.50 -20.36 -1.77
N ARG A 49 -7.74 -20.72 -1.42
CA ARG A 49 -8.43 -21.90 -1.99
C ARG A 49 -8.75 -21.66 -3.47
N ALA A 50 -8.87 -22.73 -4.26
CA ALA A 50 -9.16 -22.66 -5.70
C ALA A 50 -10.36 -21.75 -6.04
N GLY A 51 -11.48 -21.86 -5.31
CA GLY A 51 -12.64 -21.00 -5.57
C GLY A 51 -12.37 -19.49 -5.40
N THR A 52 -11.46 -19.12 -4.48
CA THR A 52 -11.03 -17.72 -4.34
C THR A 52 -10.03 -17.32 -5.43
N VAL A 53 -9.15 -18.23 -5.85
CA VAL A 53 -8.28 -18.01 -7.01
C VAL A 53 -9.13 -17.72 -8.26
N THR A 54 -10.16 -18.51 -8.55
CA THR A 54 -11.08 -18.26 -9.67
C THR A 54 -11.74 -16.89 -9.56
N ARG A 55 -12.25 -16.53 -8.37
CA ARG A 55 -12.97 -15.28 -8.16
C ARG A 55 -12.09 -14.03 -8.33
N ILE A 56 -10.84 -14.07 -7.88
CA ILE A 56 -9.94 -12.89 -7.85
C ILE A 56 -9.01 -12.86 -9.06
N PHE A 57 -8.51 -14.02 -9.49
CA PHE A 57 -7.46 -14.16 -10.51
C PHE A 57 -7.93 -14.99 -11.72
N GLY A 58 -9.22 -15.36 -11.83
CA GLY A 58 -9.71 -16.17 -12.95
C GLY A 58 -9.38 -15.57 -14.33
N ASN A 59 -9.51 -14.25 -14.47
CA ASN A 59 -9.14 -13.53 -15.72
C ASN A 59 -7.63 -13.48 -15.99
N ARG A 60 -6.80 -14.06 -15.13
CA ARG A 60 -5.34 -14.13 -15.25
C ARG A 60 -4.83 -15.56 -15.45
N LEU A 61 -5.69 -16.57 -15.33
CA LEU A 61 -5.29 -17.96 -15.56
C LEU A 61 -4.77 -18.12 -17.00
N PRO A 62 -3.65 -18.85 -17.21
CA PRO A 62 -3.12 -19.07 -18.54
C PRO A 62 -4.09 -19.83 -19.45
N ALA A 63 -4.01 -19.60 -20.76
CA ALA A 63 -4.81 -20.30 -21.75
C ALA A 63 -4.30 -21.71 -22.10
N ASP A 64 -3.33 -22.24 -21.33
CA ASP A 64 -2.67 -23.53 -21.56
C ASP A 64 -3.42 -24.73 -20.94
N GLY A 65 -4.60 -24.48 -20.35
CA GLY A 65 -5.40 -25.49 -19.67
C GLY A 65 -5.17 -25.57 -18.16
N SER A 66 -4.23 -24.79 -17.60
CA SER A 66 -4.06 -24.65 -16.15
C SER A 66 -5.34 -24.16 -15.47
N ARG A 67 -5.62 -24.70 -14.28
CA ARG A 67 -6.83 -24.39 -13.51
C ARG A 67 -6.50 -23.75 -12.17
N ALA A 68 -7.51 -23.19 -11.53
CA ALA A 68 -7.36 -22.52 -10.24
C ALA A 68 -6.81 -23.45 -9.13
N GLU A 69 -7.11 -24.75 -9.22
CA GLU A 69 -6.59 -25.80 -8.34
C GLU A 69 -5.05 -25.87 -8.38
N ASP A 70 -4.44 -25.59 -9.53
CA ASP A 70 -2.98 -25.66 -9.71
C ASP A 70 -2.22 -24.55 -8.97
N TYR A 71 -2.93 -23.51 -8.54
CA TYR A 71 -2.40 -22.34 -7.82
C TYR A 71 -2.94 -22.24 -6.39
N ALA A 72 -3.89 -23.09 -6.01
CA ALA A 72 -4.48 -23.09 -4.68
C ALA A 72 -3.44 -23.48 -3.62
N HIS A 73 -3.46 -22.78 -2.49
CA HIS A 73 -2.49 -22.98 -1.40
C HIS A 73 -1.01 -22.91 -1.81
N ASN A 74 -0.73 -22.21 -2.93
CA ASN A 74 0.62 -22.00 -3.43
C ASN A 74 0.84 -20.51 -3.73
N PRO A 75 1.11 -19.70 -2.68
CA PRO A 75 1.23 -18.24 -2.80
C PRO A 75 2.25 -17.79 -3.84
N GLU A 76 3.41 -18.44 -3.90
CA GLU A 76 4.49 -18.10 -4.83
C GLU A 76 4.09 -18.36 -6.28
N LYS A 77 3.57 -19.55 -6.57
CA LYS A 77 3.10 -19.89 -7.92
C LYS A 77 1.93 -18.99 -8.34
N LEU A 78 1.02 -18.68 -7.41
CA LEU A 78 -0.09 -17.77 -7.66
C LEU A 78 0.39 -16.36 -7.98
N ALA A 79 1.34 -15.81 -7.20
CA ALA A 79 1.90 -14.48 -7.41
C ALA A 79 2.62 -14.38 -8.75
N ASN A 80 3.48 -15.37 -9.05
CA ASN A 80 4.22 -15.45 -10.31
C ASN A 80 3.28 -15.49 -11.52
N MET A 81 2.17 -16.22 -11.44
CA MET A 81 1.15 -16.19 -12.49
C MET A 81 0.44 -14.84 -12.56
N ALA A 82 -0.15 -14.39 -11.44
CA ALA A 82 -1.04 -13.24 -11.40
C ALA A 82 -0.37 -11.90 -11.74
N TYR A 83 0.94 -11.80 -11.50
CA TYR A 83 1.72 -10.59 -11.70
C TYR A 83 2.77 -10.68 -12.82
N SER A 84 2.77 -11.76 -13.60
CA SER A 84 3.66 -11.91 -14.76
C SER A 84 3.42 -10.84 -15.82
N ASN A 85 4.49 -10.42 -16.50
CA ASN A 85 4.48 -9.52 -17.66
C ASN A 85 3.79 -8.16 -17.41
N ARG A 86 3.86 -7.65 -16.19
CA ARG A 86 3.17 -6.43 -15.77
C ARG A 86 4.09 -5.51 -15.00
N TYR A 87 4.08 -4.23 -15.37
CA TYR A 87 4.74 -3.14 -14.63
C TYR A 87 6.17 -3.50 -14.21
N GLY A 88 6.96 -3.93 -15.19
CA GLY A 88 8.38 -4.29 -15.03
C GLY A 88 8.66 -5.73 -14.60
N ASN A 89 7.66 -6.48 -14.14
CA ASN A 89 7.84 -7.92 -13.87
C ASN A 89 8.07 -8.69 -15.17
N GLY A 90 9.00 -9.65 -15.14
CA GLY A 90 9.15 -10.65 -16.19
C GLY A 90 7.98 -11.65 -16.25
N ASP A 91 8.16 -12.70 -17.04
CA ASP A 91 7.20 -13.81 -17.12
C ASP A 91 7.06 -14.56 -15.78
N ALA A 92 6.16 -15.54 -15.70
CA ALA A 92 5.95 -16.29 -14.47
C ALA A 92 7.21 -17.07 -14.01
N ALA A 93 8.08 -17.47 -14.95
CA ALA A 93 9.30 -18.22 -14.64
C ALA A 93 10.40 -17.34 -14.02
N SER A 94 10.36 -16.02 -14.27
CA SER A 94 11.30 -15.06 -13.67
C SER A 94 11.24 -15.00 -12.14
N GLY A 95 10.12 -15.40 -11.53
CA GLY A 95 9.90 -15.25 -10.08
C GLY A 95 9.58 -13.81 -9.64
N ASP A 96 9.48 -12.86 -10.58
CA ASP A 96 9.27 -11.44 -10.26
C ASP A 96 7.91 -11.19 -9.59
N GLY A 97 6.89 -11.99 -9.89
CA GLY A 97 5.57 -11.85 -9.28
C GLY A 97 5.59 -12.08 -7.78
N TRP A 98 6.24 -13.14 -7.31
CA TRP A 98 6.44 -13.41 -5.90
C TRP A 98 7.45 -12.44 -5.29
N ARG A 99 8.58 -12.18 -5.97
CA ARG A 99 9.63 -11.28 -5.48
C ARG A 99 9.09 -9.88 -5.20
N TYR A 100 8.31 -9.31 -6.11
CA TYR A 100 7.74 -7.96 -6.02
C TYR A 100 6.24 -7.96 -5.70
N ARG A 101 5.79 -8.94 -4.90
CA ARG A 101 4.45 -8.96 -4.30
C ARG A 101 4.23 -7.76 -3.37
N GLY A 102 2.98 -7.49 -3.04
CA GLY A 102 2.51 -6.38 -2.21
C GLY A 102 3.14 -6.37 -0.82
N ARG A 103 3.87 -5.29 -0.52
CA ARG A 103 4.43 -5.02 0.82
C ARG A 103 4.23 -3.57 1.27
N GLY A 104 4.39 -3.33 2.57
CA GLY A 104 4.27 -2.01 3.19
C GLY A 104 2.83 -1.53 3.36
N LEU A 105 2.66 -0.29 3.84
CA LEU A 105 1.36 0.21 4.28
C LEU A 105 0.32 0.43 3.17
N ILE A 106 0.75 0.57 1.93
CA ILE A 106 -0.12 0.79 0.76
C ILE A 106 0.02 -0.31 -0.30
N GLN A 107 0.55 -1.48 0.10
CA GLN A 107 0.77 -2.63 -0.78
C GLN A 107 1.55 -2.26 -2.07
N THR A 108 2.81 -1.84 -1.92
CA THR A 108 3.72 -1.67 -3.05
C THR A 108 3.92 -3.01 -3.76
N THR A 109 3.43 -3.12 -4.99
CA THR A 109 3.47 -4.33 -5.83
C THR A 109 4.08 -3.99 -7.20
N PHE A 110 4.71 -4.97 -7.85
CA PHE A 110 5.40 -4.88 -9.14
C PHE A 110 6.77 -4.19 -9.11
N LYS A 111 7.70 -4.70 -9.92
CA LYS A 111 9.09 -4.26 -10.00
C LYS A 111 9.25 -2.77 -10.27
N ASP A 112 8.42 -2.18 -11.14
CA ASP A 112 8.49 -0.74 -11.45
C ASP A 112 8.23 0.12 -10.21
N ASN A 113 7.28 -0.29 -9.36
CA ASN A 113 6.97 0.44 -8.14
C ASN A 113 8.08 0.26 -7.09
N TYR A 114 8.65 -0.94 -6.96
CA TYR A 114 9.84 -1.16 -6.13
C TYR A 114 11.03 -0.31 -6.61
N ALA A 115 11.26 -0.24 -7.93
CA ALA A 115 12.30 0.60 -8.52
C ALA A 115 12.04 2.10 -8.25
N ALA A 116 10.78 2.53 -8.26
CA ALA A 116 10.39 3.88 -7.93
C ALA A 116 10.66 4.22 -6.46
N VAL A 117 10.41 3.28 -5.54
CA VAL A 117 10.81 3.40 -4.14
C VAL A 117 12.33 3.47 -4.01
N GLU A 118 13.08 2.53 -4.59
CA GLU A 118 14.55 2.53 -4.49
C GLU A 118 15.18 3.81 -5.07
N ARG A 119 14.65 4.33 -6.17
CA ARG A 119 15.17 5.56 -6.78
C ARG A 119 15.08 6.75 -5.83
N GLU A 120 13.98 6.86 -5.08
CA GLU A 120 13.72 7.94 -4.13
C GLU A 120 14.45 7.73 -2.79
N THR A 121 14.56 6.49 -2.31
CA THR A 121 15.03 6.19 -0.94
C THR A 121 16.45 5.64 -0.86
N LYS A 122 16.98 5.09 -1.96
CA LYS A 122 18.26 4.37 -2.04
C LYS A 122 18.36 3.12 -1.15
N LEU A 123 17.23 2.57 -0.69
CA LEU A 123 17.18 1.45 0.26
C LEU A 123 17.66 0.09 -0.30
N GLY A 124 17.81 -0.08 -1.62
CA GLY A 124 18.13 -1.38 -2.21
C GLY A 124 16.95 -2.36 -2.24
N VAL A 125 15.71 -1.87 -2.35
CA VAL A 125 14.50 -2.73 -2.29
C VAL A 125 14.32 -3.64 -3.52
N LEU A 126 15.03 -3.40 -4.62
CA LEU A 126 15.07 -4.33 -5.76
C LEU A 126 15.91 -5.57 -5.43
N SER A 127 17.03 -5.40 -4.72
CA SER A 127 17.86 -6.52 -4.28
C SER A 127 17.27 -7.24 -3.08
N ASN A 128 16.66 -6.50 -2.14
CA ASN A 128 15.99 -7.04 -0.95
C ASN A 128 14.58 -6.44 -0.74
N PRO A 129 13.54 -6.97 -1.40
CA PRO A 129 12.16 -6.48 -1.30
C PRO A 129 11.57 -6.53 0.12
N ASP A 130 12.01 -7.47 0.95
CA ASP A 130 11.50 -7.66 2.32
C ASP A 130 11.87 -6.49 3.25
N LEU A 131 12.76 -5.60 2.83
CA LEU A 131 12.99 -4.33 3.52
C LEU A 131 11.69 -3.52 3.72
N LEU A 132 10.69 -3.66 2.83
CA LEU A 132 9.39 -3.00 2.97
C LEU A 132 8.48 -3.60 4.06
N LEU A 133 8.87 -4.74 4.66
CA LEU A 133 8.21 -5.29 5.85
C LEU A 133 8.68 -4.64 7.15
N GLN A 134 9.73 -3.82 7.09
CA GLN A 134 10.19 -3.06 8.24
C GLN A 134 9.31 -1.82 8.43
N PRO A 135 8.82 -1.52 9.65
CA PRO A 135 7.87 -0.42 9.88
C PRO A 135 8.31 0.94 9.32
N TYR A 136 9.58 1.30 9.47
CA TYR A 136 10.10 2.56 8.95
C TYR A 136 10.02 2.63 7.42
N ASN A 137 10.49 1.58 6.74
CA ASN A 137 10.48 1.49 5.28
C ASN A 137 9.07 1.35 4.72
N ALA A 138 8.15 0.73 5.45
CA ALA A 138 6.73 0.64 5.10
C ALA A 138 6.04 2.01 5.10
N VAL A 139 6.40 2.90 6.04
CA VAL A 139 5.97 4.31 6.02
C VAL A 139 6.66 5.04 4.88
N TRP A 140 7.96 4.81 4.68
CA TRP A 140 8.71 5.48 3.63
C TRP A 140 8.15 5.19 2.24
N SER A 141 7.91 3.93 1.89
CA SER A 141 7.29 3.57 0.60
C SER A 141 5.90 4.17 0.44
N ALA A 142 5.10 4.24 1.51
CA ALA A 142 3.80 4.92 1.48
C ALA A 142 3.93 6.44 1.25
N CYS A 143 4.95 7.09 1.82
CA CYS A 143 5.25 8.48 1.53
C CYS A 143 5.72 8.70 0.08
N VAL A 144 6.53 7.78 -0.48
CA VAL A 144 6.92 7.81 -1.89
C VAL A 144 5.69 7.75 -2.79
N PHE A 145 4.79 6.78 -2.56
CA PHE A 145 3.53 6.66 -3.28
C PHE A 145 2.67 7.92 -3.16
N TRP A 146 2.54 8.46 -1.94
CA TRP A 146 1.78 9.67 -1.64
C TRP A 146 2.26 10.89 -2.44
N LYS A 147 3.58 11.06 -2.56
CA LYS A 147 4.22 12.10 -3.37
C LYS A 147 3.96 11.88 -4.86
N GLN A 148 4.21 10.68 -5.37
CA GLN A 148 4.07 10.36 -6.79
C GLN A 148 2.63 10.49 -7.30
N THR A 149 1.66 10.25 -6.43
CA THR A 149 0.23 10.38 -6.74
C THR A 149 -0.37 11.72 -6.30
N GLU A 150 0.46 12.68 -5.90
CA GLU A 150 0.10 14.07 -5.55
C GLU A 150 -1.06 14.18 -4.54
N LEU A 151 -1.07 13.33 -3.50
CA LEU A 151 -2.21 13.25 -2.58
C LEU A 151 -2.29 14.41 -1.60
N ASN A 152 -1.19 15.15 -1.38
CA ASN A 152 -1.22 16.39 -0.59
C ASN A 152 -2.30 17.36 -1.09
N ARG A 153 -2.41 17.56 -2.41
CA ARG A 153 -3.41 18.47 -3.00
C ARG A 153 -4.84 18.04 -2.70
N LEU A 154 -5.11 16.74 -2.75
CA LEU A 154 -6.44 16.19 -2.46
C LEU A 154 -6.77 16.26 -0.97
N ALA A 155 -5.78 16.01 -0.11
CA ALA A 155 -5.93 16.13 1.34
C ALA A 155 -6.21 17.58 1.77
N ASP A 156 -5.50 18.56 1.19
CA ASP A 156 -5.73 19.98 1.48
C ASP A 156 -7.15 20.43 1.08
N ALA A 157 -7.63 19.95 -0.06
CA ALA A 157 -9.00 20.17 -0.53
C ALA A 157 -10.07 19.36 0.22
N ASN A 158 -9.67 18.54 1.21
CA ASN A 158 -10.54 17.59 1.91
C ASN A 158 -11.30 16.63 0.96
N ASN A 159 -10.75 16.36 -0.23
CA ASN A 159 -11.36 15.50 -1.24
C ASN A 159 -10.95 14.04 -1.02
N ILE A 160 -11.49 13.44 0.04
CA ILE A 160 -11.17 12.06 0.45
C ILE A 160 -11.68 11.04 -0.57
N LYS A 161 -12.73 11.35 -1.34
CA LYS A 161 -13.28 10.47 -2.37
C LYS A 161 -12.32 10.24 -3.53
N ASP A 162 -11.71 11.31 -4.05
CA ASP A 162 -10.74 11.18 -5.14
C ASP A 162 -9.38 10.74 -4.62
N LEU A 163 -9.03 11.09 -3.37
CA LEU A 163 -7.83 10.58 -2.71
C LEU A 163 -7.91 9.06 -2.58
N THR A 164 -9.05 8.54 -2.09
CA THR A 164 -9.32 7.11 -2.01
C THR A 164 -9.26 6.45 -3.39
N LYS A 165 -9.77 7.10 -4.44
CA LYS A 165 -9.67 6.56 -5.82
C LYS A 165 -8.22 6.34 -6.26
N ARG A 166 -7.30 7.23 -5.85
CA ARG A 166 -5.88 7.12 -6.22
C ARG A 166 -5.17 6.02 -5.44
N VAL A 167 -5.54 5.82 -4.17
CA VAL A 167 -5.01 4.72 -3.33
C VAL A 167 -5.61 3.38 -3.77
N ASN A 168 -6.91 3.33 -3.96
CA ASN A 168 -7.68 2.15 -4.34
C ASN A 168 -8.70 2.52 -5.43
N SER A 169 -8.45 2.11 -6.67
CA SER A 169 -9.26 2.50 -7.84
C SER A 169 -10.73 2.08 -7.74
N ALA A 170 -11.02 0.98 -7.04
CA ALA A 170 -12.37 0.49 -6.76
C ALA A 170 -13.08 1.25 -5.63
N ARG A 171 -12.38 2.13 -4.90
CA ARG A 171 -12.88 2.90 -3.74
C ARG A 171 -13.44 2.03 -2.61
N LEU A 172 -12.86 0.86 -2.39
CA LEU A 172 -13.26 -0.02 -1.29
C LEU A 172 -13.12 0.69 0.06
N HIS A 173 -14.09 0.46 0.95
CA HIS A 173 -14.13 1.01 2.32
C HIS A 173 -14.11 2.56 2.39
N LEU A 174 -14.68 3.26 1.39
CA LEU A 174 -14.65 4.72 1.34
C LEU A 174 -15.21 5.38 2.62
N GLU A 175 -16.35 4.90 3.14
CA GLU A 175 -16.95 5.46 4.35
C GLU A 175 -16.05 5.27 5.58
N GLU A 176 -15.43 4.10 5.72
CA GLU A 176 -14.48 3.82 6.80
C GLU A 176 -13.24 4.71 6.69
N ARG A 177 -12.69 4.91 5.49
CA ARG A 177 -11.55 5.83 5.24
C ARG A 177 -11.90 7.26 5.62
N VAL A 178 -13.10 7.73 5.29
CA VAL A 178 -13.60 9.05 5.70
C VAL A 178 -13.69 9.13 7.22
N SER A 179 -14.34 8.16 7.87
CA SER A 179 -14.49 8.11 9.33
C SER A 179 -13.14 8.11 10.06
N CYS A 180 -12.19 7.28 9.61
CA CYS A 180 -10.83 7.23 10.15
C CYS A 180 -10.08 8.56 9.95
N THR A 181 -10.19 9.17 8.76
CA THR A 181 -9.60 10.49 8.48
C THR A 181 -10.15 11.56 9.42
N GLU A 182 -11.47 11.64 9.57
CA GLU A 182 -12.10 12.63 10.45
C GLU A 182 -11.72 12.42 11.91
N ARG A 183 -11.66 11.16 12.37
CA ARG A 183 -11.22 10.84 13.73
C ARG A 183 -9.78 11.28 13.95
N ALA A 184 -8.86 10.96 13.04
CA ALA A 184 -7.47 11.41 13.11
C ALA A 184 -7.37 12.94 13.12
N HIS A 185 -8.12 13.62 12.24
CA HIS A 185 -8.17 15.07 12.19
C HIS A 185 -8.63 15.67 13.53
N ARG A 186 -9.70 15.14 14.15
CA ARG A 186 -10.20 15.63 15.45
C ARG A 186 -9.16 15.51 16.56
N VAL A 187 -8.44 14.39 16.62
CA VAL A 187 -7.40 14.16 17.63
C VAL A 187 -6.22 15.11 17.41
N LEU A 188 -5.72 15.20 16.19
CA LEU A 188 -4.57 16.06 15.84
C LEU A 188 -4.87 17.55 16.03
N ALA A 189 -6.05 18.00 15.61
CA ALA A 189 -6.47 19.39 15.77
C ALA A 189 -6.55 19.79 17.25
N ARG A 190 -7.07 18.91 18.12
CA ARG A 190 -7.10 19.14 19.57
C ARG A 190 -5.68 19.21 20.16
N ALA A 191 -4.81 18.29 19.78
CA ALA A 191 -3.44 18.22 20.31
C ALA A 191 -2.60 19.45 19.92
N LEU A 192 -2.86 20.05 18.76
CA LEU A 192 -2.12 21.23 18.25
C LEU A 192 -2.80 22.57 18.60
N GLY A 193 -3.83 22.58 19.45
CA GLY A 193 -4.55 23.80 19.82
C GLY A 193 -5.38 24.42 18.70
N TRP A 194 -5.63 23.68 17.62
CA TRP A 194 -6.52 24.05 16.53
C TRP A 194 -7.96 23.65 16.88
N THR A 195 -8.52 24.27 17.92
CA THR A 195 -9.98 24.32 18.03
C THR A 195 -10.50 25.27 16.96
N ARG A 196 -11.49 24.81 16.17
CA ARG A 196 -12.19 25.61 15.16
C ARG A 196 -12.47 27.00 15.75
N ARG A 197 -11.82 28.04 15.23
CA ARG A 197 -12.43 29.37 15.18
C ARG A 197 -13.32 29.41 13.95
#